data_AF-D4CJQ3-F1
#
_entry.id   AF-D4CJQ3-F1
#
_cell.length_a   1.000
_cell.length_b   1.000
_cell.length_c   1.000
_cell.angle_alpha   90.00
_cell.angle_beta   90.00
_cell.angle_gamma   90.00
#
_symmetry.space_group_name_H-M   'P 1'
#
loop_
_entity.id
_entity.type
_entity.pdbx_description
1 polymer ?
#
loop_
_entity_poly.entity_id
_entity_poly.type
_entity_poly.pdbx_seq_one_letter_code
_entity_poly.pdbx_strand_id
1 'polypeptide(L)'
;MRNVARLPESDRRELFRNTADKMGLNDAIVEKDFWVCFTLDYLFQRCPWKDAITFKGGTSISKAFNLISRFSEDIDLILDWRVLGYGKDEPWEKRSNTKQDAFNKDANVRAEVFLAEQFCPTIQAELSQELGCEANIYIDEKDKQTVIFAYPHLFTNPATLQVIRLEIGVLAAAVEDAAAPNCFSSQLYCSDML
;
A
#
# COMPACT_ATOMS: atom_id res chain seq x y z
N MET A 1 -8.29 13.26 -4.84
CA MET A 1 -6.93 13.29 -4.25
C MET A 1 -5.84 13.80 -5.19
N ARG A 2 -5.74 13.34 -6.45
CA ARG A 2 -4.70 13.81 -7.41
C ARG A 2 -4.57 15.33 -7.56
N ASN A 3 -5.69 16.05 -7.61
CA ASN A 3 -5.67 17.51 -7.71
C ASN A 3 -5.00 18.15 -6.49
N VAL A 4 -5.30 17.65 -5.28
CA VAL A 4 -4.71 18.14 -4.02
C VAL A 4 -3.21 17.83 -3.95
N ALA A 5 -2.80 16.65 -4.42
CA ALA A 5 -1.39 16.26 -4.42
C ALA A 5 -0.52 17.20 -5.29
N ARG A 6 -1.11 17.76 -6.36
CA ARG A 6 -0.47 18.69 -7.32
C ARG A 6 -0.62 20.17 -6.96
N LEU A 7 -1.31 20.51 -5.87
CA LEU A 7 -1.43 21.91 -5.47
C LEU A 7 -0.05 22.51 -5.15
N PRO A 8 0.12 23.83 -5.34
CA PRO A 8 1.27 24.54 -4.79
C PRO A 8 1.43 24.26 -3.31
N GLU A 9 2.68 24.23 -2.82
CA GLU A 9 2.96 23.91 -1.42
C GLU A 9 2.25 24.84 -0.44
N SER A 10 2.08 26.13 -0.79
CA SER A 10 1.32 27.10 0.00
C SER A 10 -0.12 26.67 0.22
N ASP A 11 -0.79 26.27 -0.86
CA ASP A 11 -2.22 25.96 -0.89
C ASP A 11 -2.47 24.63 -0.19
N ARG A 12 -1.60 23.64 -0.43
CA ARG A 12 -1.65 22.34 0.26
C ARG A 12 -1.37 22.49 1.76
N ARG A 13 -0.43 23.36 2.14
CA ARG A 13 -0.12 23.67 3.55
C ARG A 13 -1.33 24.28 4.26
N GLU A 14 -1.99 25.26 3.63
CA GLU A 14 -3.19 25.88 4.18
C GLU A 14 -4.34 24.87 4.32
N LEU A 15 -4.54 24.01 3.32
CA LEU A 15 -5.55 22.95 3.35
C LEU A 15 -5.33 21.99 4.53
N PHE A 16 -4.11 21.49 4.70
CA PHE A 16 -3.79 20.55 5.79
C PHE A 16 -3.91 21.20 7.16
N ARG A 17 -3.45 22.46 7.33
CA ARG A 17 -3.64 23.23 8.58
C ARG A 17 -5.10 23.44 8.92
N ASN A 18 -5.89 23.94 7.98
CA ASN A 18 -7.31 24.18 8.19
C ASN A 18 -8.06 22.89 8.57
N THR A 19 -7.64 21.75 8.02
CA THR A 19 -8.20 20.43 8.35
C THR A 19 -7.74 19.98 9.75
N ALA A 20 -6.44 20.11 10.05
CA ALA A 20 -5.87 19.77 11.35
C ALA A 20 -6.50 20.58 12.48
N ASP A 21 -6.64 21.90 12.31
CA ASP A 21 -7.27 22.81 13.28
C ASP A 21 -8.74 22.43 13.55
N LYS A 22 -9.51 22.12 12.49
CA LYS A 22 -10.90 21.67 12.63
C LYS A 22 -11.03 20.33 13.35
N MET A 23 -10.06 19.43 13.16
CA MET A 23 -10.07 18.09 13.75
C MET A 23 -9.35 18.02 15.12
N GLY A 24 -8.66 19.09 15.53
CA GLY A 24 -7.80 19.10 16.72
C GLY A 24 -6.62 18.14 16.60
N LEU A 25 -6.10 17.93 15.39
CA LEU A 25 -4.99 17.03 15.08
C LEU A 25 -3.72 17.81 14.75
N ASN A 26 -2.59 17.12 14.68
CA ASN A 26 -1.32 17.72 14.22
C ASN A 26 -1.27 17.75 12.68
N ASP A 27 -0.79 18.85 12.10
CA ASP A 27 -0.65 19.04 10.65
C ASP A 27 0.03 17.85 9.95
N ALA A 28 1.11 17.30 10.54
CA ALA A 28 1.84 16.18 9.96
C ALA A 28 1.04 14.86 9.96
N ILE A 29 0.08 14.71 10.89
CA ILE A 29 -0.80 13.53 10.92
C ILE A 29 -1.81 13.62 9.78
N VAL A 30 -2.42 14.79 9.57
CA VAL A 30 -3.37 15.01 8.47
C VAL A 30 -2.68 14.88 7.11
N GLU A 31 -1.49 15.45 6.97
CA GLU A 31 -0.68 15.28 5.76
C GLU A 31 -0.37 13.80 5.49
N LYS A 32 0.07 13.05 6.51
CA LYS A 32 0.36 11.62 6.36
C LYS A 32 -0.89 10.82 5.96
N ASP A 33 -2.03 11.08 6.60
CA ASP A 33 -3.30 10.42 6.29
C ASP A 33 -3.75 10.66 4.84
N PHE A 34 -3.59 11.90 4.35
CA PHE A 34 -3.83 12.22 2.94
C PHE A 34 -2.98 11.35 2.01
N TRP A 35 -1.69 11.21 2.29
CA TRP A 35 -0.78 10.43 1.44
C TRP A 35 -1.06 8.92 1.51
N VAL A 36 -1.49 8.40 2.67
CA VAL A 36 -1.98 7.02 2.79
C VAL A 36 -3.18 6.82 1.88
N CYS A 37 -4.19 7.70 1.98
CA CYS A 37 -5.39 7.61 1.14
C CYS A 37 -5.05 7.74 -0.35
N PHE A 38 -4.14 8.65 -0.71
CA PHE A 38 -3.65 8.82 -2.09
C PHE A 38 -3.02 7.53 -2.62
N THR A 39 -2.17 6.89 -1.82
CA THR A 39 -1.46 5.65 -2.19
C THR A 39 -2.44 4.49 -2.35
N LEU A 40 -3.38 4.33 -1.41
CA LEU A 40 -4.41 3.30 -1.47
C LEU A 40 -5.33 3.48 -2.69
N ASP A 41 -5.75 4.71 -2.98
CA ASP A 41 -6.57 5.01 -4.15
C ASP A 41 -5.84 4.66 -5.46
N TYR A 42 -4.54 4.95 -5.54
CA TYR A 42 -3.73 4.51 -6.67
C TYR A 42 -3.66 2.97 -6.77
N LEU A 43 -3.28 2.30 -5.67
CA LEU A 43 -3.09 0.84 -5.63
C LEU A 43 -4.34 0.06 -6.03
N PHE A 44 -5.53 0.49 -5.61
CA PHE A 44 -6.76 -0.28 -5.81
C PHE A 44 -7.64 0.20 -6.97
N GLN A 45 -7.32 1.33 -7.61
CA GLN A 45 -8.09 1.82 -8.76
C GLN A 45 -7.30 1.79 -10.08
N ARG A 46 -5.98 2.01 -10.01
CA ARG A 46 -5.18 2.38 -11.19
C ARG A 46 -3.94 1.51 -11.40
N CYS A 47 -3.33 1.04 -10.32
CA CYS A 47 -2.17 0.16 -10.38
C CYS A 47 -2.40 -1.04 -11.32
N PRO A 48 -1.41 -1.42 -12.16
CA PRO A 48 -1.52 -2.58 -13.04
C PRO A 48 -1.87 -3.88 -12.32
N TRP A 49 -1.52 -3.98 -11.03
CA TRP A 49 -1.76 -5.14 -10.17
C TRP A 49 -2.93 -4.96 -9.21
N LYS A 50 -3.84 -4.00 -9.44
CA LYS A 50 -4.99 -3.74 -8.55
C LYS A 50 -5.86 -4.97 -8.26
N ASP A 51 -5.98 -5.90 -9.21
CA ASP A 51 -6.76 -7.14 -9.08
C ASP A 51 -5.92 -8.32 -8.53
N ALA A 52 -4.61 -8.10 -8.37
CA ALA A 52 -3.62 -9.06 -7.86
C ALA A 52 -3.08 -8.65 -6.49
N ILE A 53 -3.58 -7.57 -5.89
CA ILE A 53 -3.19 -7.08 -4.58
C ILE A 53 -4.43 -7.01 -3.70
N THR A 54 -4.34 -7.51 -2.48
CA THR A 54 -5.39 -7.40 -1.46
C THR A 54 -4.78 -7.03 -0.11
N PHE A 55 -5.57 -6.53 0.82
CA PHE A 55 -5.10 -6.32 2.20
C PHE A 55 -4.83 -7.65 2.90
N LYS A 56 -3.79 -7.69 3.73
CA LYS A 56 -3.51 -8.83 4.60
C LYS A 56 -4.48 -8.84 5.78
N GLY A 57 -5.31 -9.88 5.85
CA GLY A 57 -6.35 -10.08 6.86
C GLY A 57 -7.75 -9.90 6.29
N GLY A 58 -8.69 -10.79 6.65
CA GLY A 58 -10.09 -10.79 6.19
C GLY A 58 -10.94 -9.61 6.70
N THR A 59 -10.30 -8.49 7.01
CA THR A 59 -10.91 -7.34 7.66
C THR A 59 -11.16 -6.27 6.61
N SER A 60 -12.42 -6.07 6.26
CA SER A 60 -12.89 -4.98 5.40
C SER A 60 -12.25 -3.64 5.79
N ILE A 61 -11.93 -2.80 4.80
CA ILE A 61 -11.48 -1.39 4.92
C ILE A 61 -12.24 -0.60 6.01
N SER A 62 -13.49 -0.97 6.32
CA SER A 62 -14.30 -0.39 7.39
C SER A 62 -13.72 -0.52 8.81
N LYS A 63 -12.82 -1.47 9.10
CA LYS A 63 -12.02 -1.46 10.34
C LYS A 63 -10.64 -0.80 10.17
N ALA A 64 -10.12 -0.69 8.94
CA ALA A 64 -8.94 0.13 8.67
C ALA A 64 -9.20 1.58 9.12
N PHE A 65 -10.40 2.12 8.87
CA PHE A 65 -10.84 3.43 9.37
C PHE A 65 -10.72 3.62 10.89
N ASN A 66 -10.87 2.56 11.71
CA ASN A 66 -10.66 2.62 13.16
C ASN A 66 -9.21 2.27 13.58
N LEU A 67 -8.40 1.71 12.68
CA LEU A 67 -6.97 1.40 12.88
C LEU A 67 -6.05 2.58 12.51
N ILE A 68 -6.49 3.50 11.63
CA ILE A 68 -5.81 4.79 11.37
C ILE A 68 -5.62 5.61 12.67
N SER A 69 -6.33 5.25 13.74
CA SER A 69 -6.23 5.85 15.06
C SER A 69 -4.83 5.82 15.71
N ARG A 70 -3.82 5.07 15.21
CA ARG A 70 -2.44 5.15 15.73
C ARG A 70 -1.41 4.84 14.63
N PHE A 71 -0.94 5.86 13.88
CA PHE A 71 0.31 5.79 13.10
C PHE A 71 0.34 4.79 11.92
N SER A 72 -0.53 4.99 10.91
CA SER A 72 -0.64 4.20 9.66
C SER A 72 0.61 4.22 8.75
N GLU A 73 1.79 3.93 9.27
CA GLU A 73 3.02 3.85 8.49
C GLU A 73 3.04 2.62 7.59
N ASP A 74 2.61 1.48 8.12
CA ASP A 74 2.64 0.19 7.43
C ASP A 74 1.28 -0.15 6.83
N ILE A 75 1.28 -0.52 5.55
CA ILE A 75 0.14 -1.02 4.79
C ILE A 75 0.47 -2.47 4.42
N ASP A 76 -0.13 -3.42 5.14
CA ASP A 76 0.02 -4.83 4.85
C ASP A 76 -0.80 -5.25 3.62
N LEU A 77 -0.10 -5.76 2.62
CA LEU A 77 -0.64 -6.23 1.35
C LEU A 77 -0.26 -7.69 1.12
N ILE A 78 -1.13 -8.38 0.38
CA ILE A 78 -0.92 -9.72 -0.15
C ILE A 78 -0.90 -9.60 -1.66
N LEU A 79 0.16 -10.12 -2.27
CA LEU A 79 0.31 -10.29 -3.70
C LEU A 79 -0.18 -11.67 -4.12
N ASP A 80 -0.98 -11.70 -5.19
CA ASP A 80 -1.43 -12.92 -5.83
C ASP A 80 -0.24 -13.67 -6.45
N TRP A 81 -0.01 -14.89 -6.00
CA TRP A 81 1.09 -15.75 -6.45
C TRP A 81 1.13 -15.98 -7.96
N ARG A 82 0.00 -15.82 -8.67
CA ARG A 82 -0.08 -15.95 -10.14
C ARG A 82 0.81 -14.94 -10.85
N VAL A 83 1.02 -13.76 -10.27
CA VAL A 83 1.93 -12.75 -10.85
C VAL A 83 3.41 -13.16 -10.75
N LEU A 84 3.72 -14.12 -9.87
CA LEU A 84 5.05 -14.69 -9.69
C LEU A 84 5.30 -15.93 -10.58
N GLY A 85 4.35 -16.22 -11.48
CA GLY A 85 4.42 -17.35 -12.41
C GLY A 85 3.96 -18.69 -11.84
N TYR A 86 3.34 -18.70 -10.66
CA TYR A 86 2.75 -19.92 -10.10
C TYR A 86 1.38 -20.24 -10.72
N GLY A 87 1.05 -21.52 -10.75
CA GLY A 87 -0.28 -22.00 -11.12
C GLY A 87 -1.35 -21.57 -10.11
N LYS A 88 -2.61 -21.51 -10.55
CA LYS A 88 -3.75 -21.12 -9.71
C LYS A 88 -3.85 -21.96 -8.43
N ASP A 89 -3.73 -23.28 -8.56
CA ASP A 89 -3.89 -24.22 -7.47
C ASP A 89 -2.55 -24.63 -6.83
N GLU A 90 -1.43 -24.13 -7.37
CA GLU A 90 -0.09 -24.57 -7.00
C GLU A 90 0.23 -24.33 -5.52
N PRO A 91 -0.12 -23.20 -4.88
CA PRO A 91 0.09 -23.06 -3.44
C PRO A 91 -0.65 -24.13 -2.63
N TRP A 92 -1.86 -24.49 -3.04
CA TRP A 92 -2.77 -25.39 -2.31
C TRP A 92 -2.46 -26.88 -2.50
N GLU A 93 -1.46 -27.22 -3.31
CA GLU A 93 -1.02 -28.60 -3.47
C GLU A 93 -0.58 -29.18 -2.13
N LYS A 94 -0.99 -30.44 -1.88
CA LYS A 94 -0.58 -31.15 -0.66
C LYS A 94 0.93 -31.39 -0.68
N ARG A 95 1.62 -30.73 0.24
CA ARG A 95 3.07 -30.87 0.49
C ARG A 95 3.32 -31.32 1.91
N SER A 96 4.47 -31.94 2.16
CA SER A 96 4.97 -32.08 3.53
C SER A 96 5.38 -30.70 4.06
N ASN A 97 5.42 -30.52 5.38
CA ASN A 97 5.80 -29.24 5.99
C ASN A 97 7.12 -28.69 5.43
N THR A 98 8.16 -29.51 5.33
CA THR A 98 9.45 -29.10 4.76
C THR A 98 9.36 -28.64 3.30
N LYS A 99 8.50 -29.29 2.50
CA LYS A 99 8.27 -28.89 1.10
C LYS A 99 7.43 -27.62 1.00
N GLN A 100 6.50 -27.40 1.93
CA GLN A 100 5.73 -26.16 2.02
C GLN A 100 6.61 -25.00 2.43
N ASP A 101 7.50 -25.18 3.42
CA ASP A 101 8.46 -24.15 3.84
C ASP A 101 9.41 -23.77 2.68
N ALA A 102 9.88 -24.76 1.93
CA ALA A 102 10.70 -24.53 0.74
C ALA A 102 9.94 -23.74 -0.35
N PHE A 103 8.66 -24.07 -0.57
CA PHE A 103 7.79 -23.33 -1.49
C PHE A 103 7.57 -21.88 -1.05
N ASN A 104 7.24 -21.66 0.22
CA ASN A 104 7.05 -20.31 0.78
C ASN A 104 8.31 -19.47 0.64
N LYS A 105 9.49 -20.07 0.85
CA LYS A 105 10.78 -19.39 0.67
C LYS A 105 11.04 -19.03 -0.80
N ASP A 106 10.79 -19.93 -1.73
CA ASP A 106 10.90 -19.65 -3.17
C ASP A 106 9.93 -18.53 -3.59
N ALA A 107 8.68 -18.58 -3.12
CA ALA A 107 7.67 -17.58 -3.41
C ALA A 107 8.07 -16.19 -2.89
N ASN A 108 8.61 -16.11 -1.67
CA ASN A 108 9.13 -14.86 -1.12
C ASN A 108 10.30 -14.31 -1.95
N VAL A 109 11.26 -15.15 -2.34
CA VAL A 109 12.38 -14.73 -3.19
C VAL A 109 11.89 -14.21 -4.54
N ARG A 110 10.92 -14.87 -5.17
CA ARG A 110 10.32 -14.38 -6.42
C ARG A 110 9.57 -13.08 -6.22
N ALA A 111 8.89 -12.90 -5.09
CA ALA A 111 8.23 -11.66 -4.75
C ALA A 111 9.24 -10.52 -4.64
N GLU A 112 10.35 -10.71 -3.92
CA GLU A 112 11.41 -9.71 -3.80
C GLU A 112 11.94 -9.28 -5.17
N VAL A 113 12.19 -10.25 -6.07
CA VAL A 113 12.63 -9.98 -7.44
C VAL A 113 11.56 -9.21 -8.22
N PHE A 114 10.30 -9.66 -8.17
CA PHE A 114 9.19 -8.97 -8.82
C PHE A 114 9.01 -7.54 -8.30
N LEU A 115 9.15 -7.33 -6.99
CA LEU A 115 9.05 -6.02 -6.38
C LEU A 115 10.15 -5.08 -6.87
N ALA A 116 11.39 -5.57 -6.93
CA ALA A 116 12.55 -4.80 -7.35
C ALA A 116 12.55 -4.48 -8.86
N GLU A 117 12.19 -5.47 -9.69
CA GLU A 117 12.36 -5.35 -11.14
C GLU A 117 11.11 -4.80 -11.84
N GLN A 118 9.92 -4.97 -11.26
CA GLN A 118 8.67 -4.62 -11.91
C GLN A 118 7.83 -3.65 -11.07
N PHE A 119 7.46 -4.04 -9.85
CA PHE A 119 6.49 -3.28 -9.06
C PHE A 119 7.00 -1.88 -8.68
N CYS A 120 8.15 -1.81 -8.00
CA CYS A 120 8.71 -0.55 -7.50
C CYS A 120 9.00 0.44 -8.64
N PRO A 121 9.68 0.06 -9.75
CA PRO A 121 9.90 0.98 -10.87
C PRO A 121 8.60 1.46 -11.53
N THR A 122 7.59 0.58 -11.64
CA THR A 122 6.31 0.93 -12.26
C THR A 122 5.54 1.93 -11.41
N ILE A 123 5.39 1.68 -10.11
CA ILE A 123 4.72 2.62 -9.21
C ILE A 123 5.47 3.94 -9.15
N GLN A 124 6.81 3.92 -9.12
CA GLN A 124 7.61 5.14 -9.16
C GLN A 124 7.29 5.96 -10.40
N ALA A 125 7.26 5.34 -11.58
CA ALA A 125 6.94 6.02 -12.83
C ALA A 125 5.50 6.58 -12.84
N GLU A 126 4.51 5.78 -12.45
CA GLU A 126 3.10 6.20 -12.47
C GLU A 126 2.79 7.27 -11.42
N LEU A 127 3.28 7.11 -10.18
CA LEU A 127 3.11 8.14 -9.15
C LEU A 127 3.89 9.41 -9.48
N SER A 128 5.06 9.33 -10.13
CA SER A 128 5.75 10.54 -10.61
C SER A 128 4.88 11.33 -11.59
N GLN A 129 4.17 10.64 -12.49
CA GLN A 129 3.21 11.27 -13.39
C GLN A 129 2.02 11.85 -12.63
N GLU A 130 1.47 11.15 -11.63
CA GLU A 130 0.38 11.65 -10.80
C GLU A 130 0.77 12.86 -9.96
N LEU A 131 2.01 12.96 -9.49
CA LEU A 131 2.52 14.09 -8.71
C LEU A 131 2.99 15.25 -9.58
N GLY A 132 3.41 14.99 -10.81
CA GLY A 132 4.06 15.99 -11.67
C GLY A 132 5.52 16.27 -11.32
N CYS A 133 6.11 15.47 -10.43
CA CYS A 133 7.51 15.48 -10.03
C CYS A 133 7.97 14.05 -9.75
N GLU A 134 9.28 13.82 -9.63
CA GLU A 134 9.82 12.49 -9.32
C GLU A 134 9.35 12.01 -7.93
N ALA A 135 8.64 10.89 -7.91
CA ALA A 135 8.24 10.22 -6.68
C ALA A 135 9.44 9.49 -6.07
N ASN A 136 9.64 9.68 -4.77
CA ASN A 136 10.68 8.96 -4.02
C ASN A 136 10.13 7.61 -3.54
N ILE A 137 10.37 6.56 -4.34
CA ILE A 137 9.93 5.20 -4.07
C ILE A 137 11.11 4.26 -4.17
N TYR A 138 11.29 3.41 -3.16
CA TYR A 138 12.41 2.50 -3.05
C TYR A 138 12.06 1.27 -2.21
N ILE A 139 12.87 0.22 -2.29
CA ILE A 139 12.73 -0.97 -1.45
C ILE A 139 13.48 -0.76 -0.13
N ASP A 140 12.90 -1.19 0.99
CA ASP A 140 13.55 -1.15 2.30
C ASP A 140 14.83 -2.01 2.31
N GLU A 141 15.92 -1.48 2.86
CA GLU A 141 17.22 -2.16 2.86
C GLU A 141 17.25 -3.41 3.74
N LYS A 142 16.39 -3.47 4.77
CA LYS A 142 16.31 -4.56 5.74
C LYS A 142 15.23 -5.58 5.36
N ASP A 143 14.17 -5.12 4.71
CA ASP A 143 13.07 -5.95 4.25
C ASP A 143 12.75 -5.73 2.77
N LYS A 144 13.20 -6.65 1.93
CA LYS A 144 13.00 -6.60 0.48
C LYS A 144 11.56 -6.80 0.04
N GLN A 145 10.66 -7.22 0.94
CA GLN A 145 9.23 -7.30 0.69
C GLN A 145 8.50 -5.99 1.02
N THR A 146 9.21 -4.98 1.50
CA THR A 146 8.66 -3.67 1.83
C THR A 146 9.06 -2.62 0.79
N VAL A 147 8.06 -2.03 0.13
CA VAL A 147 8.23 -0.89 -0.78
C VAL A 147 7.87 0.39 -0.03
N ILE A 148 8.79 1.33 0.01
CA ILE A 148 8.64 2.60 0.72
C ILE A 148 8.30 3.69 -0.27
N PHE A 149 7.25 4.45 0.03
CA PHE A 149 6.97 5.75 -0.58
C PHE A 149 7.28 6.88 0.40
N ALA A 150 8.39 7.58 0.18
CA ALA A 150 8.72 8.81 0.89
C ALA A 150 7.99 9.98 0.23
N TYR A 151 6.78 10.26 0.72
CA TYR A 151 5.91 11.26 0.12
C TYR A 151 6.44 12.70 0.27
N PRO A 152 6.05 13.62 -0.63
CA PRO A 152 6.36 15.05 -0.46
C PRO A 152 5.70 15.59 0.81
N HIS A 153 6.49 16.00 1.79
CA HIS A 153 6.00 16.45 3.10
C HIS A 153 6.26 17.95 3.31
N LEU A 154 5.29 18.63 3.89
CA LEU A 154 5.31 20.05 4.25
C LEU A 154 5.50 20.25 5.75
N PHE A 155 5.21 19.22 6.54
CA PHE A 155 5.29 19.22 7.99
C PHE A 155 6.19 18.09 8.47
N THR A 156 6.88 18.34 9.58
CA THR A 156 7.74 17.36 10.24
C THR A 156 7.28 17.16 11.66
N ASN A 157 7.24 15.92 12.12
CA ASN A 157 6.97 15.59 13.51
C ASN A 157 7.98 14.53 13.98
N PRO A 158 8.73 14.77 15.06
CA PRO A 158 9.71 13.81 15.57
C PRO A 158 9.14 12.42 15.92
N ALA A 159 7.83 12.33 16.14
CA ALA A 159 7.14 11.09 16.48
C ALA A 159 6.70 10.26 15.27
N THR A 160 6.90 10.73 14.03
CA THR A 160 6.42 10.05 12.83
C THR A 160 7.46 10.07 11.72
N LEU A 161 7.63 8.97 10.99
CA LEU A 161 8.38 8.98 9.74
C LEU A 161 7.50 9.51 8.60
N GLN A 162 8.10 10.31 7.72
CA GLN A 162 7.46 10.90 6.53
C GLN A 162 7.47 9.90 5.35
N VAL A 163 7.13 8.66 5.65
CA VAL A 163 7.09 7.57 4.68
C VAL A 163 5.81 6.74 4.87
N ILE A 164 5.44 6.05 3.79
CA ILE A 164 4.43 4.99 3.77
C ILE A 164 5.16 3.71 3.37
N ARG A 165 5.01 2.67 4.19
CA ARG A 165 5.63 1.36 4.01
C ARG A 165 4.57 0.41 3.48
N LEU A 166 4.79 -0.14 2.30
CA LEU A 166 3.92 -1.13 1.68
C LEU A 166 4.56 -2.50 1.91
N GLU A 167 4.12 -3.22 2.95
CA GLU A 167 4.62 -4.56 3.26
C GLU A 167 3.87 -5.58 2.40
N ILE A 168 4.53 -6.16 1.40
CA ILE A 168 3.87 -6.99 0.38
C ILE A 168 4.31 -8.44 0.53
N GLY A 169 3.48 -9.23 1.21
CA GLY A 169 3.67 -10.67 1.37
C GLY A 169 3.07 -11.48 0.23
N VAL A 170 3.48 -12.75 0.11
CA VAL A 170 2.83 -13.72 -0.80
C VAL A 170 2.04 -14.72 0.03
N LEU A 171 0.76 -14.90 -0.28
CA LEU A 171 -0.06 -15.89 0.42
C LEU A 171 0.21 -17.29 -0.17
N ALA A 172 1.21 -17.97 0.38
CA ALA A 172 1.41 -19.38 0.09
C ALA A 172 0.58 -20.25 1.06
N ALA A 173 -0.67 -20.51 0.68
CA ALA A 173 -1.54 -21.62 1.12
C ALA A 173 -1.84 -21.89 2.61
N ALA A 174 -1.42 -21.06 3.56
CA ALA A 174 -1.67 -21.34 4.99
C ALA A 174 -2.94 -20.70 5.57
N VAL A 175 -3.78 -20.00 4.78
CA VAL A 175 -4.97 -19.33 5.32
C VAL A 175 -6.19 -19.62 4.45
N GLU A 176 -7.04 -20.55 4.90
CA GLU A 176 -8.30 -20.95 4.25
C GLU A 176 -9.31 -19.80 4.08
N ASP A 177 -9.08 -18.61 4.67
CA ASP A 177 -10.04 -17.49 4.67
C ASP A 177 -9.76 -16.36 3.67
N ALA A 178 -8.65 -16.39 2.91
CA ALA A 178 -8.36 -15.31 1.94
C ALA A 178 -9.00 -15.52 0.55
N ALA A 179 -9.57 -16.70 0.29
CA ALA A 179 -10.05 -17.11 -1.03
C ALA A 179 -11.57 -16.99 -1.22
N ALA A 180 -12.23 -16.02 -0.57
CA ALA A 180 -13.59 -15.67 -0.96
C ALA A 180 -13.55 -14.89 -2.30
N PRO A 181 -14.15 -15.39 -3.40
CA PRO A 181 -14.09 -14.75 -4.73
C PRO A 181 -14.80 -13.39 -4.84
N ASN A 182 -15.30 -12.84 -3.73
CA ASN A 182 -16.29 -11.76 -3.70
C ASN A 182 -15.85 -10.51 -2.92
N CYS A 183 -14.56 -10.29 -2.65
CA CYS A 183 -14.12 -9.01 -2.07
C CYS A 183 -13.89 -7.92 -3.15
N PHE A 184 -14.80 -7.84 -4.12
CA PHE A 184 -14.89 -6.72 -5.05
C PHE A 184 -15.93 -5.73 -4.53
N SER A 185 -15.48 -4.62 -3.94
CA SER A 185 -15.89 -3.28 -4.39
C SER A 185 -15.18 -2.20 -3.58
N SER A 186 -14.16 -1.59 -4.17
CA SER A 186 -13.57 -0.31 -3.74
C SER A 186 -14.47 0.89 -4.12
N GLN A 187 -15.76 0.66 -4.44
CA GLN A 187 -16.63 1.66 -5.06
C GLN A 187 -17.29 2.66 -4.10
N LEU A 188 -17.05 2.61 -2.79
CA LEU A 188 -17.88 3.36 -1.84
C LEU A 188 -17.26 4.57 -1.12
N TYR A 189 -16.00 4.95 -1.38
CA TYR A 189 -15.37 5.98 -0.53
C TYR A 189 -14.82 7.24 -1.21
N CYS A 190 -14.84 7.35 -2.55
CA CYS A 190 -14.37 8.59 -3.21
C CYS A 190 -15.45 9.68 -3.38
N SER A 191 -16.71 9.41 -3.00
CA SER A 191 -17.82 10.37 -3.14
C SER A 191 -17.93 11.35 -1.97
N ASP A 192 -17.53 10.97 -0.76
CA ASP A 192 -17.98 11.68 0.46
C ASP A 192 -16.86 12.45 1.17
N MET A 193 -15.77 12.77 0.47
CA MET A 193 -14.62 13.49 1.04
C MET A 193 -14.14 14.69 0.21
N LEU A 194 -15.09 15.40 -0.43
CA LEU A 194 -14.95 16.78 -0.91
C LEU A 194 -16.23 17.57 -0.61
#